data_AF-A0A1I5IU82-F1
#
_entry.id   AF-A0A1I5IU82-F1
#
_cell.length_a   1.000
_cell.length_b   1.000
_cell.length_c   1.000
_cell.angle_alpha   90.00
_cell.angle_beta   90.00
_cell.angle_gamma   90.00
#
_symmetry.space_group_name_H-M   'P 1'
#
loop_
_entity.id
_entity.type
_entity.pdbx_description
1 polymer ?
#
loop_
_entity_poly.entity_id
_entity_poly.type
_entity_poly.pdbx_seq_one_letter_code
_entity_poly.pdbx_strand_id
1 'polypeptide(L)' 'MTPEQIERHVDAAAAALGLPLSPAHREGVLRYFALAAGFAATVEAVPLSVHDEAAVQFVPVAPASASEAGR' A
#
# COMPACT_ATOMS: atom_id res chain seq x y z
N MET A 1 5.78 2.97 15.23
CA MET A 1 6.02 1.53 15.49
C MET A 1 7.34 1.37 16.22
N THR A 2 7.45 0.45 17.18
CA THR A 2 8.73 0.08 17.80
C THR A 2 9.55 -0.83 16.88
N PRO A 3 10.87 -0.97 17.09
CA PRO A 3 11.70 -1.90 16.33
C PRO A 3 11.14 -3.34 16.31
N GLU A 4 10.69 -3.85 17.45
CA GLU A 4 10.13 -5.21 17.57
C GLU A 4 8.79 -5.36 16.86
N GLN A 5 8.01 -4.28 16.76
CA GLN A 5 6.79 -4.26 15.94
C GLN A 5 7.13 -4.30 14.45
N ILE A 6 8.16 -3.57 14.02
CA ILE A 6 8.64 -3.57 12.63
C ILE A 6 9.13 -4.95 12.23
N GLU A 7 9.98 -5.59 13.03
CA GLU A 7 10.51 -6.94 12.73
C GLU A 7 9.38 -7.96 12.56
N ARG A 8 8.45 -8.03 13.52
CA ARG A 8 7.31 -8.94 13.45
C ARG A 8 6.42 -8.66 12.25
N HIS A 9 6.19 -7.39 11.93
CA HIS A 9 5.36 -7.01 10.78
C HIS A 9 6.02 -7.41 9.47
N VAL A 10 7.31 -7.12 9.30
CA VAL A 10 8.08 -7.48 8.11
C VAL A 10 8.10 -9.00 7.92
N ASP A 11 8.30 -9.78 8.99
CA ASP A 11 8.26 -11.25 8.93
C ASP A 11 6.89 -11.79 8.53
N ALA A 12 5.83 -11.28 9.16
CA ALA A 12 4.46 -11.69 8.86
C ALA A 12 4.06 -11.33 7.42
N ALA A 13 4.40 -10.13 6.96
CA ALA A 13 4.12 -9.67 5.61
C ALA A 13 4.90 -10.46 4.56
N ALA A 14 6.19 -10.72 4.79
CA ALA A 14 7.02 -11.53 3.91
C ALA A 14 6.44 -12.95 3.74
N ALA A 15 6.01 -13.58 4.83
CA ALA A 15 5.36 -14.88 4.79
C ALA A 15 4.02 -14.85 4.04
N ALA A 16 3.16 -13.86 4.33
CA ALA A 16 1.85 -13.71 3.68
C ALA A 16 1.95 -13.45 2.18
N LEU A 17 2.98 -12.75 1.74
CA LEU A 17 3.24 -12.46 0.32
C LEU A 17 3.99 -13.58 -0.40
N GLY A 18 4.46 -14.61 0.32
CA GLY A 18 5.32 -15.65 -0.26
C GLY A 18 6.67 -15.11 -0.74
N LEU A 19 7.18 -14.05 -0.10
CA LEU A 19 8.44 -13.37 -0.45
C LEU A 19 9.49 -13.63 0.64
N PRO A 20 10.20 -14.77 0.60
CA PRO A 20 11.17 -15.11 1.65
C PRO A 20 12.33 -14.10 1.70
N LEU A 21 12.56 -13.54 2.88
CA LEU A 21 13.66 -12.62 3.12
C LEU A 21 14.95 -13.39 3.41
N SER A 22 15.89 -13.34 2.46
CA SER A 22 17.26 -13.79 2.71
C SER A 22 17.85 -13.04 3.93
N PRO A 23 18.62 -13.72 4.80
CA PRO A 23 19.30 -13.06 5.92
C PRO A 23 20.14 -11.86 5.49
N ALA A 24 20.77 -11.93 4.31
CA ALA A 24 21.60 -10.85 3.77
C ALA A 24 20.81 -9.56 3.45
N HIS A 25 19.50 -9.66 3.19
CA HIS A 25 18.66 -8.51 2.85
C HIS A 25 17.89 -7.97 4.06
N ARG A 26 17.81 -8.75 5.15
CA ARG A 26 16.95 -8.46 6.30
C ARG A 26 17.23 -7.10 6.90
N GLU A 27 18.49 -6.79 7.17
CA GLU A 27 18.88 -5.50 7.76
C GLU A 27 18.45 -4.33 6.86
N GLY A 28 18.68 -4.45 5.54
CA GLY A 28 18.25 -3.46 4.57
C GLY A 28 16.74 -3.23 4.60
N VAL A 29 15.96 -4.32 4.56
CA VAL A 29 14.49 -4.24 4.60
C VAL A 29 14.00 -3.58 5.89
N LEU A 30 14.53 -3.96 7.04
CA LEU A 30 14.15 -3.35 8.32
C LEU A 30 14.45 -1.84 8.34
N ARG A 31 15.62 -1.43 7.85
CA ARG A 31 16.01 -0.01 7.78
C ARG A 31 15.08 0.81 6.89
N TYR A 32 14.78 0.33 5.69
CA TYR A 32 13.89 1.04 4.76
C TYR A 32 12.43 1.00 5.19
N PHE A 33 11.97 -0.10 5.81
CA PHE A 33 10.64 -0.18 6.38
C PHE A 33 10.47 0.81 7.55
N ALA A 34 11.47 0.94 8.43
CA ALA A 34 11.44 1.92 9.52
C ALA A 34 11.34 3.36 8.99
N LEU A 35 12.05 3.68 7.91
CA LEU A 35 11.95 4.98 7.24
C LEU A 35 10.52 5.21 6.69
N ALA A 36 9.95 4.21 6.01
CA ALA A 36 8.59 4.29 5.47
C ALA A 36 7.54 4.43 6.59
N ALA A 37 7.70 3.74 7.72
CA ALA A 37 6.84 3.88 8.90
C ALA A 37 6.89 5.31 9.47
N GLY A 38 8.04 5.99 9.39
CA GLY A 38 8.16 7.42 9.71
C GLY A 38 7.33 8.30 8.78
N PHE A 39 7.35 8.03 7.47
CA PHE A 39 6.51 8.75 6.52
C PHE A 39 5.02 8.46 6.69
N ALA A 40 4.66 7.21 7.01
CA ALA A 40 3.28 6.83 7.30
C ALA A 40 2.71 7.62 8.47
N ALA A 41 3.47 7.82 9.56
CA ALA A 41 3.05 8.65 10.69
C ALA A 41 2.73 10.11 10.28
N THR A 42 3.47 10.67 9.32
CA THR A 42 3.18 12.01 8.77
C THR A 42 1.86 12.03 7.99
N VAL A 43 1.58 10.98 7.23
CA VAL A 43 0.34 10.87 6.45
C VAL A 43 -0.87 10.62 7.36
N GLU A 44 -0.73 9.75 8.36
CA GLU A 44 -1.78 9.44 9.35
C GLU A 44 -2.17 10.64 10.22
N ALA A 45 -1.30 11.65 10.34
CA ALA A 45 -1.60 12.88 11.06
C ALA A 45 -2.54 13.82 10.29
N VAL A 46 -2.81 13.57 9.01
CA VAL A 46 -3.76 14.35 8.21
C VAL A 46 -5.19 13.97 8.62
N PRO A 47 -6.03 14.93 9.06
CA PRO A 47 -7.40 14.63 9.44
C PRO A 47 -8.20 14.19 8.21
N LEU A 48 -8.90 13.06 8.33
CA LEU A 48 -9.79 12.51 7.31
C LEU A 48 -11.19 12.30 7.89
N SER A 49 -12.19 12.75 7.15
CA SER A 49 -13.60 12.45 7.42
C SER A 49 -14.02 11.15 6.73
N VAL A 50 -15.14 10.57 7.15
CA VAL A 50 -15.71 9.37 6.51
C VAL A 50 -16.16 9.62 5.06
N HIS A 51 -16.25 10.89 4.67
CA HIS A 51 -16.68 11.34 3.34
C HIS A 51 -15.50 11.71 2.45
N ASP A 52 -14.26 11.64 2.95
CA ASP A 52 -13.09 11.88 2.13
C ASP A 52 -12.82 10.64 1.27
N GLU A 53 -12.94 10.80 -0.03
CA GLU A 53 -12.78 9.72 -0.98
C GLU A 53 -11.34 9.63 -1.53
N ALA A 54 -10.99 8.48 -2.09
CA ALA A 54 -9.73 8.32 -2.79
C ALA A 54 -9.60 9.32 -3.95
N ALA A 55 -8.40 9.85 -4.19
CA ALA A 55 -8.15 10.78 -5.28
C ALA A 55 -8.49 10.19 -6.66
N VAL A 56 -8.34 8.87 -6.82
CA VAL A 56 -8.72 8.14 -8.03
C VAL A 56 -10.04 7.43 -7.77
N GLN A 57 -11.04 7.78 -8.57
CA GLN A 57 -12.37 7.17 -8.54
C GLN A 57 -12.57 6.24 -9.74
N PHE A 58 -13.25 5.12 -9.50
CA PHE A 58 -13.69 4.26 -10.58
C PHE A 58 -14.84 4.92 -11.33
N VAL A 59 -14.68 5.12 -12.64
CA VAL A 59 -15.74 5.58 -13.53
C VAL A 59 -16.05 4.43 -14.51
N PRO A 60 -17.24 3.81 -14.42
CA PRO A 60 -17.62 2.77 -15.37
C PRO A 60 -17.65 3.35 -16.79
N VAL A 61 -17.06 2.62 -17.74
CA VAL A 61 -17.23 2.92 -19.16
C VAL A 61 -18.57 2.34 -19.60
N ALA A 62 -19.45 3.19 -20.14
CA ALA A 62 -20.72 2.73 -20.70
C ALA A 62 -20.45 1.85 -21.94
N PRO A 63 -21.24 0.78 -22.17
CA PRO A 63 -21.14 0.03 -23.41
C PRO A 63 -21.41 0.95 -24.61
N ALA A 64 -20.66 0.78 -25.69
CA ALA A 64 -20.89 1.52 -26.92
C ALA A 64 -22.35 1.32 -27.38
N SER A 65 -23.06 2.42 -27.61
CA SER A 65 -24.41 2.32 -28.16
C SER A 65 -24.34 1.69 -29.56
N ALA A 66 -25.31 0.85 -29.93
CA ALA A 66 -25.32 0.16 -31.23
C ALA A 66 -25.25 1.12 -32.45
N SER A 67 -25.45 2.42 -32.24
CA SER A 67 -25.27 3.47 -33.23
C SER A 67 -23.81 3.77 -33.61
N GLU A 68 -22.82 3.33 -32.82
CA GLU A 68 -21.38 3.55 -33.08
C GLU A 68 -20.68 2.33 -33.69
N ALA A 69 -21.28 1.15 -33.65
CA ALA A 69 -20.72 -0.08 -34.25
C ALA A 69 -20.87 -0.16 -35.79
N GLY A 70 -21.33 0.92 -36.42
CA GLY A 70 -21.63 1.01 -37.86
C GLY A 70 -20.81 2.03 -38.64
N ARG A 71 -19.60 2.39 -38.19
CA ARG A 71 -18.63 3.18 -38.98
C ARG A 71 -17.27 2.51 -39.03
#